data_AF-A0AA36EKR0-F1
#
_entry.id   AF-A0AA36EKR0-F1
#
_cell.length_a   1.000
_cell.length_b   1.000
_cell.length_c   1.000
_cell.angle_alpha   90.00
_cell.angle_beta   90.00
_cell.angle_gamma   90.00
#
_symmetry.space_group_name_H-M   'P 1'
#
loop_
_entity.id
_entity.type
_entity.pdbx_description
1 polymer ?
#
loop_
_entity_poly.entity_id
_entity_poly.type
_entity_poly.pdbx_seq_one_letter_code
_entity_poly.pdbx_strand_id
1 'polypeptide(L)'
;MSQVRHHSPLLSTCASHSDTFLLDTIIDDSKPSNASASIVCSTSQTGVLTKPDRAIDGIFGFGYQGLSVITQISSQGIAPDAFSHCLVRNGGGGGILVLGQIIEPTMVYTPLIQSQL
;
A
#
# COMPACT_ATOMS: atom_id res chain seq x y z
N MET A 1 -10.68 -0.84 -38.46
CA MET A 1 -9.30 -0.33 -38.52
C MET A 1 -9.16 0.85 -37.58
N SER A 2 -8.59 0.63 -36.39
CA SER A 2 -7.89 1.70 -35.67
C SER A 2 -6.62 1.06 -35.11
N GLN A 3 -5.49 1.42 -35.71
CA GLN A 3 -4.16 0.96 -35.32
C GLN A 3 -3.77 1.66 -34.00
N VAL A 4 -3.41 0.91 -32.98
CA VAL A 4 -2.55 1.46 -31.90
C VAL A 4 -1.11 1.17 -32.32
N ARG A 5 -0.45 2.22 -32.85
CA ARG A 5 0.94 2.19 -33.29
C ARG A 5 1.88 1.92 -32.10
N HIS A 6 2.69 0.87 -32.22
CA HIS A 6 4.00 0.78 -31.60
C HIS A 6 4.99 1.64 -32.39
N HIS A 7 5.57 2.70 -31.80
CA HIS A 7 7.01 3.05 -31.92
C HIS A 7 7.44 4.26 -31.07
N SER A 8 8.54 4.04 -30.33
CA SER A 8 9.58 4.96 -29.86
C SER A 8 9.58 5.43 -28.38
N PRO A 9 10.78 5.50 -27.75
CA PRO A 9 10.98 5.35 -26.30
C PRO A 9 11.41 6.68 -25.67
N LEU A 10 10.55 7.29 -24.86
CA LEU A 10 10.87 8.28 -23.81
C LEU A 10 9.54 8.72 -23.20
N LEU A 11 9.34 8.38 -21.92
CA LEU A 11 8.16 8.65 -21.09
C LEU A 11 6.83 8.05 -21.59
N SER A 12 6.63 6.76 -21.34
CA SER A 12 5.28 6.29 -21.00
C SER A 12 4.94 6.93 -19.65
N THR A 13 4.25 8.08 -19.67
CA THR A 13 3.64 8.60 -18.45
C THR A 13 2.55 7.61 -18.04
N CYS A 14 2.83 6.82 -17.00
CA CYS A 14 1.77 6.16 -16.27
C CYS A 14 0.84 7.27 -15.78
N ALA A 15 -0.44 7.25 -16.18
CA ALA A 15 -1.40 8.18 -15.64
C ALA A 15 -1.56 7.87 -14.15
N SER A 16 -1.27 8.86 -13.31
CA SER A 16 -1.48 8.81 -11.86
C SER A 16 -2.76 9.55 -11.53
N HIS A 17 -3.59 8.97 -10.68
CA HIS A 17 -4.85 9.55 -10.21
C HIS A 17 -4.88 9.56 -8.69
N SER A 18 -5.62 10.51 -8.12
CA SER A 18 -5.85 10.59 -6.68
C SER A 18 -7.17 9.90 -6.36
N ASP A 19 -7.18 9.03 -5.37
CA ASP A 19 -8.37 8.30 -4.93
C ASP A 19 -8.52 8.38 -3.41
N THR A 20 -9.73 8.12 -2.92
CA THR A 20 -10.04 8.15 -1.49
C THR A 20 -9.96 6.74 -0.92
N PHE A 21 -9.04 6.54 0.01
CA PHE A 21 -8.91 5.32 0.79
C PHE A 21 -9.67 5.48 2.10
N LEU A 22 -10.69 4.67 2.33
CA LEU A 22 -11.46 4.65 3.57
C LEU A 22 -10.85 3.64 4.54
N LEU A 23 -10.63 4.06 5.79
CA LEU A 23 -9.98 3.26 6.82
C LEU A 23 -10.82 3.25 8.09
N ASP A 24 -10.84 2.10 8.75
CA ASP A 24 -11.27 2.00 10.14
C ASP A 24 -10.05 2.23 11.04
N THR A 25 -10.12 3.25 11.87
CA THR A 25 -9.10 3.61 12.85
C THR A 25 -9.48 3.08 14.22
N ILE A 26 -8.59 2.26 14.77
CA ILE A 26 -8.71 1.67 16.10
C ILE A 26 -7.60 2.28 16.97
N ILE A 27 -8.00 2.92 18.06
CA ILE A 27 -7.06 3.49 19.04
C ILE A 27 -7.35 2.80 20.36
N ASP A 28 -6.53 1.81 20.72
CA ASP A 28 -6.68 1.05 21.98
C ASP A 28 -8.09 0.43 22.12
N ASP A 29 -8.61 0.31 23.34
CA ASP A 29 -9.97 -0.14 23.65
C ASP A 29 -11.09 0.84 23.24
N SER A 30 -10.78 1.92 22.51
CA SER A 30 -11.79 2.85 22.03
C SER A 30 -12.59 2.27 20.87
N LYS A 31 -13.83 2.76 20.74
CA LYS A 31 -14.69 2.34 19.64
C LYS A 31 -14.04 2.70 18.29
N PRO A 32 -14.04 1.80 17.30
CA PRO A 32 -13.56 2.10 15.96
C PRO A 32 -14.19 3.39 15.43
N SER A 33 -13.35 4.22 14.82
CA SER A 33 -13.74 5.43 14.12
C SER A 33 -13.34 5.30 12.66
N ASN A 34 -13.86 6.17 11.79
CA ASN A 34 -13.55 6.11 10.36
C ASN A 34 -12.67 7.29 9.99
N ALA A 35 -11.68 7.05 9.15
CA ALA A 35 -10.83 8.06 8.55
C ALA A 35 -10.76 7.85 7.04
N SER A 36 -10.43 8.90 6.30
CA SER A 36 -10.21 8.83 4.85
C SER A 36 -8.89 9.48 4.48
N ALA A 37 -8.11 8.82 3.63
CA ALA A 37 -6.85 9.32 3.12
C ALA A 37 -6.92 9.49 1.60
N SER A 38 -6.36 10.58 1.08
CA SER A 38 -6.10 10.72 -0.36
C SER A 38 -4.85 9.92 -0.73
N ILE A 39 -4.96 9.00 -1.69
CA ILE A 39 -3.84 8.18 -2.16
C ILE A 39 -3.66 8.32 -3.67
N VAL A 40 -2.43 8.22 -4.15
CA VAL A 40 -2.10 8.18 -5.56
C VAL A 40 -2.09 6.73 -6.04
N CYS A 41 -2.87 6.44 -7.07
CA CYS A 41 -2.96 5.15 -7.75
C CYS A 41 -2.71 5.30 -9.26
N SER A 42 -2.49 4.19 -9.97
CA SER A 42 -2.41 4.19 -11.43
C SER A 42 -3.66 3.56 -12.04
N THR A 43 -4.08 4.10 -13.20
CA THR A 43 -5.17 3.54 -14.00
C THR A 43 -4.70 2.55 -15.07
N SER A 44 -3.38 2.29 -15.13
CA SER A 44 -2.78 1.38 -16.11
C SER A 44 -2.23 0.14 -15.40
N GLN A 45 -2.63 -1.04 -15.88
CA GLN A 45 -2.11 -2.32 -15.41
C GLN A 45 -1.16 -2.92 -16.44
N THR A 46 -0.06 -3.52 -15.98
CA THR A 46 0.91 -4.21 -16.83
C THR A 46 1.40 -5.50 -16.17
N GLY A 47 2.04 -6.36 -16.97
CA GLY A 47 2.71 -7.56 -16.46
C GLY A 47 1.75 -8.59 -15.87
N VAL A 48 2.05 -9.05 -14.65
CA VAL A 48 1.31 -10.14 -13.99
C VAL A 48 -0.12 -9.75 -13.65
N LEU A 49 -0.41 -8.45 -13.50
CA LEU A 49 -1.73 -7.93 -13.16
C LEU A 49 -2.74 -8.05 -14.30
N THR A 50 -2.28 -8.24 -15.55
CA THR A 50 -3.18 -8.40 -16.70
C THR A 50 -3.66 -9.85 -16.88
N LYS A 51 -3.21 -10.78 -16.02
CA LYS A 51 -3.57 -12.19 -16.11
C LYS A 51 -4.87 -12.46 -15.33
N PRO A 52 -5.95 -12.90 -16.00
CA PRO A 52 -7.26 -13.04 -15.38
C PRO A 52 -7.30 -14.12 -14.27
N ASP A 53 -6.41 -15.10 -14.35
CA ASP A 53 -6.23 -16.19 -13.40
C ASP A 53 -5.48 -15.78 -12.11
N ARG A 54 -5.04 -14.51 -12.01
CA ARG A 54 -4.50 -13.90 -10.79
C ARG A 54 -5.40 -12.74 -10.37
N ALA A 55 -6.52 -13.07 -9.75
CA ALA A 55 -7.51 -12.10 -9.27
C ALA A 55 -6.95 -11.28 -8.09
N ILE A 56 -6.30 -10.16 -8.40
CA ILE A 56 -6.02 -9.08 -7.45
C ILE A 56 -6.39 -7.75 -8.10
N ASP A 57 -7.14 -6.91 -7.40
CA ASP A 57 -7.63 -5.62 -7.92
C ASP A 57 -6.53 -4.54 -8.00
N GLY A 58 -5.37 -4.80 -7.38
CA GLY A 58 -4.22 -3.91 -7.37
C GLY A 58 -3.13 -4.37 -6.42
N ILE A 59 -2.11 -3.53 -6.25
CA ILE A 59 -0.99 -3.76 -5.32
C ILE A 59 -0.79 -2.51 -4.46
N PHE A 60 -0.74 -2.68 -3.14
CA PHE A 60 -0.26 -1.66 -2.23
C PHE A 60 1.25 -1.78 -2.01
N GLY A 61 1.99 -0.71 -2.28
CA GLY A 61 3.42 -0.64 -2.03
C GLY A 61 3.72 -0.10 -0.63
N PHE A 62 4.46 -0.87 0.16
CA PHE A 62 4.96 -0.51 1.51
C PHE A 62 6.47 -0.22 1.53
N GLY A 63 7.09 -0.03 0.36
CA GLY A 63 8.52 0.24 0.24
C GLY A 63 8.92 1.60 0.80
N TYR A 64 10.23 1.83 0.95
CA TYR A 64 10.82 3.05 1.53
C TYR A 64 10.68 4.33 0.66
N GLN A 65 9.87 4.31 -0.39
CA GLN A 65 9.73 5.46 -1.30
C GLN A 65 8.60 6.39 -0.84
N GLY A 66 8.73 7.69 -1.11
CA GLY A 66 7.73 8.71 -0.70
C GLY A 66 6.32 8.54 -1.29
N LEU A 67 6.14 7.61 -2.23
CA LEU A 67 4.84 7.23 -2.79
C LEU A 67 4.25 5.96 -2.15
N SER A 68 4.87 5.41 -1.11
CA SER A 68 4.29 4.28 -0.38
C SER A 68 2.93 4.66 0.22
N VAL A 69 2.04 3.68 0.37
CA VAL A 69 0.71 3.91 0.95
C VAL A 69 0.82 4.46 2.37
N ILE A 70 1.79 3.96 3.15
CA ILE A 70 2.02 4.39 4.53
C ILE A 70 2.48 5.84 4.60
N THR A 71 3.44 6.22 3.76
CA THR A 71 3.96 7.60 3.74
C THR A 71 2.88 8.59 3.31
N GLN A 72 2.03 8.22 2.34
CA GLN A 72 0.91 9.06 1.91
C GLN A 72 -0.14 9.26 3.01
N ILE A 73 -0.51 8.19 3.72
CA ILE A 73 -1.45 8.26 4.86
C ILE A 73 -0.84 9.07 6.01
N SER A 74 0.44 8.84 6.32
CA SER A 74 1.12 9.52 7.41
C SER A 74 1.30 11.01 7.16
N SER A 75 1.57 11.42 5.92
CA SER A 75 1.63 12.85 5.55
C SER A 75 0.31 13.62 5.77
N GLN A 76 -0.81 12.90 5.87
CA GLN A 76 -2.13 13.46 6.18
C GLN A 76 -2.46 13.41 7.67
N GLY A 77 -1.55 12.91 8.52
CA GLY A 77 -1.71 12.84 9.97
C GLY A 77 -2.69 11.76 10.45
N ILE A 78 -3.06 10.81 9.59
CA ILE A 78 -4.07 9.78 9.90
C ILE A 78 -3.46 8.63 10.70
N ALA A 79 -2.23 8.24 10.36
CA ALA A 79 -1.50 7.15 11.03
C ALA A 79 0.01 7.44 11.10
N PRO A 80 0.75 6.79 12.01
CA PRO A 80 2.22 6.84 12.00
C PRO A 80 2.81 6.32 10.68
N ASP A 81 4.02 6.76 10.32
CA ASP A 81 4.80 6.26 9.16
C ASP A 81 5.42 4.89 9.46
N ALA A 82 4.55 3.94 9.80
CA ALA A 82 4.88 2.56 10.16
C ALA A 82 3.71 1.64 9.78
N PHE A 83 3.98 0.35 9.67
CA PHE A 83 2.93 -0.66 9.52
C PHE A 83 3.32 -1.94 10.25
N SER A 84 2.30 -2.68 10.67
CA SER A 84 2.44 -3.96 11.35
C SER A 84 1.60 -5.02 10.63
N HIS A 85 2.12 -6.23 10.49
CA HIS A 85 1.38 -7.31 9.86
C HIS A 85 1.54 -8.61 10.64
N CYS A 86 0.46 -9.38 10.73
CA CYS A 86 0.44 -10.72 11.28
C CYS A 86 -0.28 -11.62 10.28
N LEU A 87 0.47 -12.39 9.49
CA LEU A 87 -0.08 -13.27 8.46
C LEU A 87 -0.35 -14.66 9.03
N VAL A 88 -1.46 -15.28 8.64
CA VAL A 88 -1.78 -16.64 9.05
C VAL A 88 -1.11 -17.65 8.13
N ARG A 89 -0.35 -18.59 8.70
CA ARG A 89 0.40 -19.63 7.98
C ARG A 89 -0.34 -20.97 8.00
N ASN A 90 -1.58 -21.03 7.53
CA ASN A 90 -2.35 -22.30 7.44
C ASN A 90 -2.72 -22.69 6.00
N GLY A 91 -2.20 -21.99 4.99
CA GLY A 91 -2.54 -22.22 3.57
C GLY A 91 -3.90 -21.68 3.14
N GLY A 92 -4.77 -21.29 4.09
CA GLY A 92 -6.06 -20.65 3.83
C GLY A 92 -5.98 -19.12 3.69
N GLY A 93 -4.80 -18.53 3.89
CA GLY A 93 -4.61 -17.08 3.88
C GLY A 93 -5.16 -16.38 5.13
N GLY A 94 -5.26 -15.05 5.05
CA GLY A 94 -5.75 -14.20 6.15
C GLY A 94 -4.64 -13.64 7.03
N GLY A 95 -5.06 -13.04 8.15
CA GLY A 95 -4.20 -12.29 9.04
C GLY A 95 -4.72 -10.87 9.28
N ILE A 96 -3.89 -10.05 9.89
CA ILE A 96 -4.18 -8.66 10.22
C ILE A 96 -3.07 -7.78 9.63
N LEU A 97 -3.47 -6.70 8.97
CA LEU A 97 -2.59 -5.62 8.54
C LEU A 97 -3.06 -4.34 9.24
N VAL A 98 -2.15 -3.68 9.96
CA VAL A 98 -2.37 -2.39 10.60
C VAL A 98 -1.47 -1.36 9.95
N LEU A 99 -2.07 -0.27 9.48
CA LEU A 99 -1.35 0.91 9.01
C LEU A 99 -1.09 1.78 10.24
N GLY A 100 0.08 1.61 10.81
CA GLY A 100 0.47 2.09 12.14
C GLY A 100 1.32 1.07 12.88
N GLN A 101 1.64 1.38 14.13
CA GLN A 101 2.48 0.54 14.97
C GLN A 101 1.63 -0.19 16.01
N ILE A 102 1.76 -1.52 16.05
CA ILE A 102 1.29 -2.33 17.19
C ILE A 102 2.47 -2.47 18.16
N ILE A 103 2.26 -2.12 19.42
CA ILE A 103 3.25 -2.29 20.47
C ILE A 103 2.88 -3.56 21.25
N GLU A 104 3.64 -4.63 21.01
CA GLU A 104 3.55 -5.86 21.79
C GLU A 104 4.74 -5.97 22.75
N PRO A 105 4.53 -6.34 24.04
CA PRO A 105 5.59 -6.37 25.05
C PRO A 105 6.79 -7.24 24.70
N THR A 106 6.59 -8.27 23.87
CA THR A 106 7.61 -9.26 23.49
C THR A 106 8.20 -9.00 22.10
N MET A 107 7.86 -7.89 21.45
CA MET A 107 8.40 -7.57 20.13
C MET A 107 9.89 -7.22 20.24
N VAL A 108 10.73 -7.97 19.53
CA VAL A 108 12.18 -7.70 19.45
C VAL A 108 12.44 -6.82 18.23
N TYR A 109 13.05 -5.66 18.46
CA TYR A 109 13.37 -4.69 17.42
C TYR A 109 14.82 -4.81 16.96
N THR A 110 15.04 -4.59 15.66
CA THR A 110 16.36 -4.46 15.05
C THR A 110 16.38 -3.20 14.18
N PRO A 111 17.51 -2.45 14.11
CA PRO A 111 17.61 -1.30 13.23
C PRO A 111 17.34 -1.68 11.77
N LEU A 112 16.50 -0.91 11.09
CA LEU A 112 16.36 -0.97 9.64
C LEU A 112 17.51 -0.18 9.01
N ILE A 113 18.28 -0.83 8.16
CA ILE A 113 19.35 -0.14 7.41
C ILE A 113 18.68 0.64 6.28
N GLN A 114 18.72 1.97 6.33
CA GLN A 114 18.37 2.80 5.19
C GLN A 114 19.32 2.46 4.04
N SER A 115 18.78 2.27 2.82
CA SER A 115 19.57 1.99 1.63
C SER A 115 20.75 2.95 1.58
N GLN A 116 21.96 2.40 1.61
CA GLN A 116 23.19 3.15 1.36
C GLN A 116 23.02 3.77 -0.04
N LEU A 117 23.14 5.09 -0.13
CA LEU A 117 23.24 5.81 -1.40
C LEU A 117 24.54 5.43 -2.11
#